data_AF-A0A6G3MHU2-F1
#
_entry.id   AF-A0A6G3MHU2-F1
#
_cell.length_a   1.000
_cell.length_b   1.000
_cell.length_c   1.000
_cell.angle_alpha   90.00
_cell.angle_beta   90.00
_cell.angle_gamma   90.00
#
_symmetry.space_group_name_H-M   'P 1'
#
loop_
_entity.id
_entity.type
_entity.pdbx_description
1 polymer ?
#
loop_
_entity_poly.entity_id
_entity_poly.type
_entity_poly.pdbx_seq_one_letter_code
_entity_poly.pdbx_strand_id
1 'polypeptide(L)'
;MEETTNVHITLNNITDYAGYPHYHIRRPYDKGICGLVTGLSAIEGLSTGFTMDIECDFTQTTKKLSSNQILSTGLAGKSLSESSIIAFTIAKKIMSQIDPHNKIFDNNIVRIHFLEGGIKKDGPSAGVAIFCAVLSQALNIAVSRNLAMTGEITLKGHVMAVGGIREKITAVFNFFK
;
A
#
# COMPACT_ATOMS: atom_id res chain seq x y z
N MET A 1 12.89 1.01 -57.57
CA MET A 1 12.83 2.00 -56.48
C MET A 1 11.75 1.49 -55.54
N GLU A 2 12.10 1.06 -54.34
CA GLU A 2 11.09 0.66 -53.36
C GLU A 2 10.34 1.92 -52.92
N GLU A 3 9.02 1.92 -53.11
CA GLU A 3 8.15 3.00 -52.62
C GLU A 3 8.17 2.98 -51.08
N THR A 4 8.76 4.02 -50.50
CA THR A 4 8.68 4.23 -49.05
C THR A 4 7.29 4.74 -48.69
N THR A 5 6.48 3.89 -48.07
CA THR A 5 5.20 4.28 -47.48
C THR A 5 5.44 5.08 -46.20
N ASN A 6 5.16 6.39 -46.24
CA ASN A 6 5.17 7.24 -45.05
C ASN A 6 3.93 6.95 -44.20
N VAL A 7 4.14 6.46 -42.98
CA VAL A 7 3.07 6.23 -42.00
C VAL A 7 3.11 7.35 -40.96
N HIS A 8 2.01 8.11 -40.85
CA HIS A 8 1.86 9.14 -39.83
C HIS A 8 1.15 8.58 -38.59
N ILE A 9 1.90 8.37 -37.51
CA ILE A 9 1.37 7.84 -36.25
C ILE A 9 0.79 9.00 -35.43
N THR A 10 -0.44 8.83 -34.94
CA THR A 10 -1.23 9.78 -34.15
C THR A 10 -1.82 9.08 -32.92
N LEU A 11 -2.32 9.85 -31.95
CA LEU A 11 -3.05 9.30 -30.79
C LEU A 11 -4.25 8.42 -31.19
N ASN A 12 -4.84 8.66 -32.37
CA ASN A 12 -6.03 7.95 -32.83
C ASN A 12 -5.73 6.60 -33.49
N ASN A 13 -4.52 6.39 -34.03
CA ASN A 13 -4.13 5.14 -34.71
C ASN A 13 -3.02 4.38 -34.00
N ILE A 14 -2.52 4.89 -32.86
CA ILE A 14 -1.43 4.26 -32.10
C ILE A 14 -1.78 2.82 -31.67
N THR A 15 -3.05 2.52 -31.42
CA THR A 15 -3.51 1.18 -31.05
C THR A 15 -3.35 0.16 -32.16
N ASP A 16 -3.36 0.60 -33.42
CA ASP A 16 -3.23 -0.27 -34.58
C ASP A 16 -1.78 -0.74 -34.77
N TYR A 17 -0.81 0.00 -34.18
CA TYR A 17 0.62 -0.29 -34.27
C TYR A 17 1.23 -0.82 -32.97
N ALA A 18 0.82 -0.25 -31.83
CA ALA A 18 1.35 -0.57 -30.50
C ALA A 18 0.42 -1.49 -29.68
N GLY A 19 -0.78 -1.80 -30.20
CA GLY A 19 -1.81 -2.53 -29.47
C GLY A 19 -2.55 -1.66 -28.46
N TYR A 20 -3.49 -2.28 -27.73
CA TYR A 20 -4.19 -1.58 -26.65
C TYR A 20 -3.21 -1.23 -25.50
N PRO A 21 -3.40 -0.09 -24.82
CA PRO A 21 -2.55 0.30 -23.70
C PRO A 21 -2.49 -0.82 -22.65
N HIS A 22 -1.29 -1.36 -22.40
CA HIS A 22 -1.09 -2.37 -21.36
C HIS A 22 -1.08 -1.79 -19.94
N TYR A 23 -0.98 -0.46 -19.81
CA TYR A 23 -0.90 0.23 -18.52
C TYR A 23 -2.20 0.96 -18.21
N HIS A 24 -3.11 0.25 -17.55
CA HIS A 24 -4.03 0.91 -16.65
C HIS A 24 -3.41 0.87 -15.26
N ILE A 25 -2.64 1.89 -14.88
CA ILE A 25 -2.45 2.21 -13.46
C ILE A 25 -3.82 2.74 -12.98
N ARG A 26 -4.81 1.86 -12.90
CA ARG A 26 -6.13 2.24 -12.41
C ARG A 26 -6.05 2.14 -10.91
N ARG A 27 -5.93 3.29 -10.25
CA ARG A 27 -6.27 3.36 -8.84
C ARG A 27 -7.73 2.92 -8.73
N PRO A 28 -8.05 1.93 -7.91
CA PRO A 28 -9.44 1.50 -7.75
C PRO A 28 -10.32 2.64 -7.18
N TYR A 29 -9.69 3.63 -6.53
CA TYR A 29 -10.38 4.75 -5.90
C TYR A 29 -9.70 6.11 -6.19
N ASP A 30 -10.51 7.04 -6.69
CA ASP A 30 -10.11 8.44 -6.93
C ASP A 30 -10.13 9.29 -5.66
N LYS A 31 -11.02 8.95 -4.71
CA LYS A 31 -11.17 9.65 -3.43
C LYS A 31 -10.47 8.90 -2.30
N GLY A 32 -10.06 9.65 -1.28
CA GLY A 32 -9.53 9.07 -0.04
C GLY A 32 -10.62 8.26 0.66
N ILE A 33 -10.26 7.06 1.10
CA ILE A 33 -11.12 6.17 1.88
C ILE A 33 -10.37 5.86 3.18
N CYS A 34 -11.11 5.77 4.29
CA CYS A 34 -10.55 5.32 5.55
C CYS A 34 -9.95 3.92 5.39
N GLY A 35 -8.76 3.71 5.96
CA GLY A 35 -8.07 2.43 5.84
C GLY A 35 -7.33 2.22 4.53
N LEU A 36 -7.36 3.15 3.57
CA LEU A 36 -6.65 3.03 2.29
C LEU A 36 -5.43 3.95 2.24
N VAL A 37 -4.23 3.38 2.09
CA VAL A 37 -2.96 4.13 2.02
C VAL A 37 -2.08 3.61 0.90
N THR A 38 -1.46 4.53 0.14
CA THR A 38 -0.46 4.15 -0.86
C THR A 38 0.93 4.03 -0.21
N GLY A 39 1.49 2.83 -0.25
CA GLY A 39 2.86 2.52 0.13
C GLY A 39 3.79 2.42 -1.08
N LEU A 40 5.10 2.52 -0.83
CA LEU A 40 6.13 2.33 -1.87
C LEU A 40 7.05 1.18 -1.52
N SER A 41 7.38 0.43 -2.55
CA SER A 41 8.35 -0.66 -2.46
C SER A 41 9.27 -0.66 -3.69
N ALA A 42 10.33 -1.42 -3.59
CA ALA A 42 11.23 -1.71 -4.69
C ALA A 42 11.52 -3.21 -4.68
N ILE A 43 11.72 -3.78 -5.86
CA ILE A 43 12.11 -5.18 -5.96
C ILE A 43 13.63 -5.24 -5.83
N GLU A 44 14.13 -5.88 -4.78
CA GLU A 44 15.57 -6.03 -4.60
C GLU A 44 16.23 -6.72 -5.80
N GLY A 45 17.37 -6.19 -6.25
CA GLY A 45 18.10 -6.70 -7.42
C GLY A 45 17.52 -6.29 -8.78
N LEU A 46 16.35 -5.65 -8.81
CA LEU A 46 15.78 -5.04 -9.99
C LEU A 46 15.75 -3.52 -9.78
N SER A 47 16.16 -2.73 -10.78
CA SER A 47 16.06 -1.26 -10.73
C SER A 47 14.60 -0.78 -10.93
N THR A 48 13.66 -1.42 -10.24
CA THR A 48 12.23 -1.26 -10.42
C THR A 48 11.55 -0.99 -9.08
N GLY A 49 10.93 0.17 -8.98
CA GLY A 49 10.06 0.55 -7.88
C GLY A 49 8.61 0.36 -8.25
N PHE A 50 7.75 0.26 -7.25
CA PHE A 50 6.31 0.17 -7.47
C PHE A 50 5.52 0.81 -6.33
N THR A 51 4.31 1.22 -6.66
CA THR A 51 3.31 1.75 -5.72
C THR A 51 2.32 0.65 -5.39
N MET A 52 1.99 0.52 -4.13
CA MET A 52 1.08 -0.51 -3.65
C MET A 52 0.03 0.13 -2.75
N ASP A 53 -1.24 -0.06 -3.09
CA ASP A 53 -2.32 0.34 -2.19
C ASP A 53 -2.48 -0.70 -1.08
N ILE A 54 -2.60 -0.22 0.15
CA ILE A 54 -2.77 -1.02 1.36
C ILE A 54 -4.15 -0.69 1.90
N GLU A 55 -5.04 -1.67 1.89
CA GLU A 55 -6.37 -1.58 2.46
C GLU A 55 -6.38 -2.20 3.86
N CYS A 56 -7.01 -1.52 4.81
CA CYS A 56 -7.23 -1.98 6.16
C CYS A 56 -8.72 -1.90 6.49
N ASP A 57 -9.27 -3.00 6.97
CA ASP A 57 -10.64 -3.04 7.46
C ASP A 57 -10.78 -3.83 8.77
N PHE A 58 -11.79 -3.49 9.55
CA PHE A 58 -12.08 -4.06 10.85
C PHE A 58 -13.41 -4.81 10.79
N THR A 59 -13.35 -6.12 10.96
CA THR A 59 -14.57 -6.94 10.95
C THR A 59 -14.93 -7.34 12.37
N GLN A 60 -16.15 -7.02 12.76
CA GLN A 60 -16.66 -7.33 14.09
C GLN A 60 -16.73 -8.85 14.30
N THR A 61 -16.32 -9.28 15.49
CA THR A 61 -16.43 -10.67 15.91
C THR A 61 -17.16 -10.74 17.24
N THR A 62 -18.05 -11.72 17.35
CA THR A 62 -18.81 -12.00 18.57
C THR A 62 -18.00 -12.82 19.60
N LYS A 63 -16.84 -13.35 19.19
CA LYS A 63 -15.96 -14.12 20.06
C LYS A 63 -14.94 -13.20 20.71
N LYS A 64 -14.78 -13.32 22.04
CA LYS A 64 -13.68 -12.69 22.78
C LYS A 64 -12.36 -13.21 22.22
N LEU A 65 -11.61 -12.35 21.55
CA LEU A 65 -10.37 -12.73 20.86
C LEU A 65 -9.24 -12.97 21.87
N SER A 66 -8.52 -14.08 21.72
CA SER A 66 -7.47 -14.50 22.67
C SER A 66 -6.09 -13.91 22.38
N SER A 67 -5.80 -13.42 21.17
CA SER A 67 -4.62 -12.61 20.84
C SER A 67 -4.61 -12.21 19.35
N ASN A 68 -3.98 -11.06 19.04
CA ASN A 68 -3.62 -10.48 17.73
C ASN A 68 -4.23 -11.13 16.47
N GLN A 69 -5.50 -10.85 16.18
CA GLN A 69 -6.12 -11.28 14.92
C GLN A 69 -5.87 -10.24 13.81
N ILE A 70 -4.61 -10.15 13.39
CA ILE A 70 -4.24 -9.46 12.16
C ILE A 70 -4.18 -10.52 11.07
N LEU A 71 -4.93 -10.32 9.99
CA LEU A 71 -4.89 -11.16 8.81
C LEU A 71 -4.34 -10.34 7.66
N SER A 72 -3.18 -10.73 7.13
CA SER A 72 -2.57 -10.09 5.96
C SER A 72 -2.81 -10.94 4.71
N THR A 73 -3.19 -10.31 3.60
CA THR A 73 -3.48 -10.98 2.32
C THR A 73 -2.90 -10.21 1.14
N GLY A 74 -2.85 -10.78 -0.06
CA GLY A 74 -2.28 -10.12 -1.25
C GLY A 74 -0.81 -10.47 -1.53
N LEU A 75 -0.40 -11.71 -1.21
CA LEU A 75 0.96 -12.24 -1.39
C LEU A 75 2.02 -11.52 -0.52
N ALA A 76 1.63 -11.18 0.72
CA ALA A 76 2.56 -10.66 1.72
C ALA A 76 3.56 -11.74 2.15
N GLY A 77 4.84 -11.41 2.06
CA GLY A 77 5.93 -12.23 2.56
C GLY A 77 6.06 -12.16 4.09
N LYS A 78 7.12 -12.77 4.61
CA LYS A 78 7.31 -12.93 6.06
C LYS A 78 7.62 -11.58 6.71
N SER A 79 8.54 -10.80 6.14
CA SER A 79 8.96 -9.51 6.71
C SER A 79 7.84 -8.48 6.67
N LEU A 80 7.03 -8.50 5.60
CA LEU A 80 5.86 -7.63 5.50
C LEU A 80 4.78 -8.01 6.51
N SER A 81 4.55 -9.31 6.73
CA SER A 81 3.61 -9.81 7.75
C SER A 81 4.06 -9.44 9.17
N GLU A 82 5.36 -9.54 9.47
CA GLU A 82 5.93 -9.06 10.73
C GLU A 82 5.75 -7.54 10.89
N SER A 83 5.95 -6.77 9.81
CA SER A 83 5.72 -5.33 9.79
C SER A 83 4.26 -4.97 10.08
N SER A 84 3.29 -5.76 9.57
CA SER A 84 1.87 -5.59 9.90
C SER A 84 1.60 -5.74 11.40
N ILE A 85 2.24 -6.71 12.05
CA ILE A 85 2.10 -6.94 13.49
C ILE A 85 2.67 -5.78 14.31
N ILE A 86 3.86 -5.30 13.92
CA ILE A 86 4.50 -4.17 14.59
C ILE A 86 3.66 -2.89 14.41
N ALA A 87 3.22 -2.61 13.19
CA ALA A 87 2.38 -1.46 12.86
C ALA A 87 1.07 -1.46 13.66
N PHE A 88 0.37 -2.60 13.73
CA PHE A 88 -0.84 -2.75 14.55
C PHE A 88 -0.56 -2.51 16.04
N THR A 89 0.53 -3.07 16.57
CA THR A 89 0.88 -2.93 17.99
C THR A 89 1.05 -1.47 18.37
N ILE A 90 1.69 -0.68 17.50
CA ILE A 90 1.91 0.74 17.72
C ILE A 90 0.62 1.54 17.49
N ALA A 91 -0.15 1.21 16.44
CA ALA A 91 -1.44 1.84 16.18
C ALA A 91 -2.40 1.68 17.36
N LYS A 92 -2.48 0.48 17.94
CA LYS A 92 -3.27 0.21 19.15
C LYS A 92 -2.79 1.06 20.33
N LYS A 93 -1.48 1.15 20.55
CA LYS A 93 -0.89 1.99 21.61
C LYS A 93 -1.21 3.47 21.42
N ILE A 94 -1.06 4.00 20.21
CA ILE A 94 -1.36 5.39 19.88
C ILE A 94 -2.86 5.67 20.05
N MET A 95 -3.72 4.76 19.57
CA MET A 95 -5.16 4.90 19.73
C MET A 95 -5.57 4.96 21.21
N SER A 96 -4.98 4.13 22.08
CA SER A 96 -5.27 4.19 23.52
C SER A 96 -4.82 5.50 24.19
N GLN A 97 -3.89 6.24 23.58
CA GLN A 97 -3.48 7.58 24.04
C GLN A 97 -4.43 8.67 23.53
N ILE A 98 -4.97 8.50 22.31
CA ILE A 98 -5.93 9.42 21.70
C ILE A 98 -7.31 9.28 22.35
N ASP A 99 -7.80 8.04 22.49
CA ASP A 99 -9.08 7.70 23.12
C ASP A 99 -8.93 6.40 23.93
N PRO A 100 -8.72 6.49 25.26
CA PRO A 100 -8.58 5.33 26.14
C PRO A 100 -9.84 4.44 26.22
N HIS A 101 -11.01 4.95 25.83
CA HIS A 101 -12.26 4.20 25.87
C HIS A 101 -12.53 3.44 24.57
N ASN A 102 -11.73 3.68 23.52
CA ASN A 102 -11.87 3.04 22.24
C ASN A 102 -11.50 1.55 22.32
N LYS A 103 -12.48 0.67 22.06
CA LYS A 103 -12.31 -0.80 22.06
C LYS A 103 -12.33 -1.39 20.65
N ILE A 104 -12.13 -0.59 19.61
CA ILE A 104 -12.25 -1.04 18.22
C ILE A 104 -11.27 -2.17 17.92
N PHE A 105 -10.06 -2.13 18.47
CA PHE A 105 -9.05 -3.17 18.28
C PHE A 105 -9.27 -4.44 19.11
N ASP A 106 -10.11 -4.40 20.15
CA ASP A 106 -10.38 -5.55 21.01
C ASP A 106 -11.54 -6.39 20.47
N ASN A 107 -12.48 -5.74 19.77
CA ASN A 107 -13.72 -6.36 19.31
C ASN A 107 -13.71 -6.74 17.81
N ASN A 108 -12.64 -6.39 17.10
CA ASN A 108 -12.56 -6.59 15.65
C ASN A 108 -11.31 -7.37 15.24
N ILE A 109 -11.46 -8.12 14.15
CA ILE A 109 -10.36 -8.71 13.40
C ILE A 109 -9.84 -7.64 12.45
N VAL A 110 -8.54 -7.36 12.50
CA VAL A 110 -7.89 -6.42 11.57
C VAL A 110 -7.47 -7.17 10.32
N ARG A 111 -8.03 -6.80 9.16
CA ARG A 111 -7.66 -7.36 7.86
C ARG A 111 -6.85 -6.32 7.11
N ILE A 112 -5.68 -6.71 6.63
CA ILE A 112 -4.82 -5.90 5.78
C ILE A 112 -4.70 -6.60 4.44
N HIS A 113 -5.06 -5.90 3.37
CA HIS A 113 -4.91 -6.39 2.01
C HIS A 113 -3.91 -5.51 1.25
N PHE A 114 -2.93 -6.16 0.63
CA PHE A 114 -1.91 -5.50 -0.17
C PHE A 114 -2.26 -5.64 -1.65
N LEU A 115 -2.70 -4.55 -2.28
CA LEU A 115 -3.19 -4.55 -3.66
C LEU A 115 -2.00 -4.45 -4.61
N GLU A 116 -1.66 -5.56 -5.26
CA GLU A 116 -0.89 -5.58 -6.52
C GLU A 116 -0.85 -6.98 -7.11
N GLY A 117 -1.01 -7.11 -8.43
CA GLY A 117 -1.20 -8.39 -9.13
C GLY A 117 0.04 -9.28 -9.13
N GLY A 118 -0.07 -10.47 -8.52
CA GLY A 118 0.82 -11.63 -8.74
C GLY A 118 2.25 -11.54 -8.21
N ILE A 119 2.75 -10.34 -7.85
CA ILE A 119 4.11 -10.15 -7.34
C ILE A 119 4.13 -10.36 -5.82
N LYS A 120 5.09 -11.18 -5.35
CA LYS A 120 5.38 -11.38 -3.92
C LYS A 120 5.90 -10.08 -3.32
N LYS A 121 5.27 -9.61 -2.24
CA LYS A 121 5.63 -8.37 -1.55
C LYS A 121 6.32 -8.72 -0.26
N ASP A 122 7.64 -8.59 -0.22
CA ASP A 122 8.44 -8.88 0.97
C ASP A 122 9.35 -7.70 1.28
N GLY A 123 9.62 -7.49 2.57
CA GLY A 123 10.45 -6.39 3.07
C GLY A 123 9.72 -5.44 4.02
N PRO A 124 10.44 -4.76 4.93
CA PRO A 124 9.85 -3.96 6.00
C PRO A 124 9.44 -2.54 5.57
N SER A 125 9.78 -2.14 4.34
CA SER A 125 9.72 -0.74 3.92
C SER A 125 8.32 -0.13 3.75
N ALA A 126 7.26 -0.91 3.94
CA ALA A 126 5.88 -0.43 3.95
C ALA A 126 5.31 -0.26 5.38
N GLY A 127 6.11 -0.46 6.43
CA GLY A 127 5.66 -0.42 7.83
C GLY A 127 4.89 0.86 8.21
N VAL A 128 5.38 2.02 7.80
CA VAL A 128 4.69 3.31 8.05
C VAL A 128 3.34 3.41 7.32
N ALA A 129 3.26 2.89 6.09
CA ALA A 129 2.03 2.89 5.29
C ALA A 129 0.96 2.00 5.94
N ILE A 130 1.35 0.82 6.43
CA ILE A 130 0.46 -0.10 7.15
C ILE A 130 -0.04 0.57 8.43
N PHE A 131 0.86 1.18 9.20
CA PHE A 131 0.50 1.90 10.43
C PHE A 131 -0.53 2.99 10.17
N CYS A 132 -0.33 3.80 9.12
CA CYS A 132 -1.28 4.84 8.73
C CYS A 132 -2.61 4.26 8.25
N ALA A 133 -2.63 3.14 7.52
CA ALA A 133 -3.87 2.48 7.10
C ALA A 133 -4.69 2.02 8.31
N VAL A 134 -4.04 1.37 9.28
CA VAL A 134 -4.70 0.91 10.50
C VAL A 134 -5.27 2.07 11.32
N LEU A 135 -4.50 3.14 11.52
CA LEU A 135 -4.99 4.31 12.25
C LEU A 135 -6.06 5.09 11.49
N SER A 136 -5.94 5.21 10.17
CA SER A 136 -6.95 5.83 9.31
C SER A 136 -8.30 5.16 9.48
N GLN A 137 -8.32 3.82 9.49
CA GLN A 137 -9.55 3.05 9.74
C GLN A 137 -10.07 3.23 11.16
N ALA A 138 -9.19 3.21 12.17
CA ALA A 138 -9.59 3.36 13.57
C ALA A 138 -10.14 4.75 13.91
N LEU A 139 -9.59 5.80 13.32
CA LEU A 139 -9.99 7.19 13.55
C LEU A 139 -11.13 7.63 12.61
N ASN A 140 -11.46 6.83 11.60
CA ASN A 140 -12.36 7.22 10.51
C ASN A 140 -11.91 8.52 9.82
N ILE A 141 -10.60 8.62 9.55
CA ILE A 141 -9.98 9.76 8.86
C ILE A 141 -9.25 9.24 7.61
N ALA A 142 -9.73 9.64 6.43
CA ALA A 142 -9.11 9.23 5.17
C ALA A 142 -7.72 9.86 4.97
N VAL A 143 -6.78 9.07 4.47
CA VAL A 143 -5.47 9.57 4.03
C VAL A 143 -5.58 10.15 2.62
N SER A 144 -4.86 11.24 2.36
CA SER A 144 -4.83 11.86 1.04
C SER A 144 -4.37 10.87 -0.02
N ARG A 145 -5.13 10.77 -1.12
CA ARG A 145 -4.72 9.99 -2.30
C ARG A 145 -3.58 10.64 -3.07
N ASN A 146 -3.08 11.81 -2.70
CA ASN A 146 -1.87 12.41 -3.28
C ASN A 146 -0.61 12.15 -2.45
N LEU A 147 -0.71 11.27 -1.45
CA LEU A 147 0.39 10.91 -0.56
C LEU A 147 0.78 9.45 -0.79
N ALA A 148 2.07 9.20 -0.96
CA ALA A 148 2.66 7.87 -0.87
C ALA A 148 3.81 7.90 0.13
N MET A 149 4.04 6.77 0.82
CA MET A 149 5.01 6.70 1.90
C MET A 149 5.80 5.40 1.91
N THR A 150 7.00 5.45 2.48
CA THR A 150 7.90 4.31 2.70
C THR A 150 8.69 4.55 3.97
N GLY A 151 9.02 3.48 4.67
CA GLY A 151 9.68 3.53 5.97
C GLY A 151 9.40 2.25 6.76
N GLU A 152 10.45 1.68 7.33
CA GLU A 152 10.31 0.63 8.33
C GLU A 152 9.90 1.26 9.66
N ILE A 153 9.08 0.58 10.45
CA ILE A 153 8.63 1.06 11.75
C ILE A 153 9.11 0.14 12.85
N THR A 154 9.65 0.71 13.93
CA THR A 154 10.09 -0.04 15.11
C THR A 154 8.99 -0.12 16.16
N LEU A 155 9.01 -1.11 17.06
CA LEU A 155 8.07 -1.23 18.19
C LEU A 155 8.04 0.01 19.12
N LYS A 156 9.04 0.90 19.04
CA LYS A 156 9.08 2.18 19.78
C LYS A 156 8.41 3.33 19.03
N GLY A 157 8.00 3.14 17.78
CA GLY A 157 7.35 4.15 16.94
C GLY A 157 8.32 4.97 16.10
N HIS A 158 9.61 4.62 16.04
CA HIS A 158 10.56 5.29 15.13
C HIS A 158 10.40 4.78 13.70
N VAL A 159 10.51 5.70 12.74
CA VAL A 159 10.60 5.41 11.31
C VAL A 159 12.08 5.27 10.94
N MET A 160 12.43 4.13 10.36
CA MET A 160 13.80 3.77 9.96
C MET A 160 14.00 4.00 8.46
N ALA A 161 15.27 4.22 8.09
CA ALA A 161 15.68 4.35 6.70
C ALA A 161 15.42 3.06 5.91
N VAL A 162 15.19 3.21 4.61
CA VAL A 162 14.91 2.10 3.69
C VAL A 162 15.72 2.26 2.40
N GLY A 163 16.01 1.15 1.73
CA GLY A 163 16.68 1.14 0.43
C GLY A 163 15.74 1.45 -0.75
N GLY A 164 16.34 1.51 -1.95
CA GLY A 164 15.61 1.63 -3.22
C GLY A 164 14.91 2.99 -3.43
N ILE A 165 15.43 4.06 -2.83
CA ILE A 165 14.78 5.38 -2.84
C ILE A 165 14.61 5.92 -4.26
N ARG A 166 15.62 5.75 -5.12
CA ARG A 166 15.56 6.23 -6.52
C ARG A 166 14.44 5.53 -7.29
N GLU A 167 14.36 4.22 -7.14
CA GLU A 167 13.37 3.37 -7.81
C GLU A 167 11.95 3.71 -7.30
N LYS A 168 11.78 3.86 -5.98
CA LYS A 168 10.52 4.25 -5.34
C LYS A 168 10.03 5.62 -5.80
N ILE A 169 10.91 6.62 -5.86
CA ILE A 169 10.56 7.97 -6.34
C ILE A 169 10.11 7.93 -7.80
N THR A 170 10.81 7.14 -8.64
CA THR A 170 10.46 6.99 -10.06
C THR A 170 9.07 6.37 -10.22
N ALA A 171 8.74 5.37 -9.40
CA ALA A 171 7.42 4.75 -9.39
C ALA A 171 6.31 5.75 -9.02
N VAL A 172 6.54 6.56 -7.99
CA VAL A 172 5.61 7.61 -7.54
C VAL A 172 5.37 8.67 -8.60
N PHE A 173 6.43 9.12 -9.25
CA PHE A 173 6.35 10.19 -10.24
C PHE A 173 5.43 9.81 -11.42
N ASN A 174 5.43 8.53 -11.80
CA ASN A 174 4.54 8.01 -12.83
C ASN A 174 3.13 7.70 -12.30
N PHE A 175 2.97 7.53 -10.99
CA PHE A 175 1.71 7.14 -10.35
C PHE A 175 0.78 8.31 -10.00
N PHE A 176 1.31 9.52 -9.74
CA PHE A 176 0.52 10.73 -9.43
C PHE A 176 0.28 11.65 -10.64
N LYS A 177 0.75 11.28 -11.83
CA LYS A 177 0.39 11.96 -13.09
C LYS A 177 -0.99 11.49 -13.56
#